data_AF-A0A4R2TK87-F1
#
_entry.id   AF-A0A4R2TK87-F1
#
_cell.length_a   1.000
_cell.length_b   1.000
_cell.length_c   1.000
_cell.angle_alpha   90.00
_cell.angle_beta   90.00
_cell.angle_gamma   90.00
#
_symmetry.space_group_name_H-M   'P 1'
#
loop_
_entity.id
_entity.type
_entity.pdbx_description
1 polymer ?
#
loop_
_entity_poly.entity_id
_entity_poly.type
_entity_poly.pdbx_seq_one_letter_code
_entity_poly.pdbx_strand_id
1 'polypeptide(L)'
;MADKQLIDRLVETGIARDAATWAADKVFAAVRSLLVDGKTVGIPDVGRLRAPSKVTKVGFPPDSLREQRKVVLMAAATLEQGEPYPDPRAKPRKVSTYVGGY
;
A
#
# COMPACT_ATOMS: atom_id res chain seq x y z
N MET A 1 4.58 27.61 9.27
CA MET A 1 5.12 28.50 10.30
C MET A 1 5.87 27.64 11.28
N ALA A 2 7.18 27.82 11.36
CA ALA A 2 8.04 27.10 12.29
C ALA A 2 7.61 27.32 13.76
N ASP A 3 7.84 26.31 14.60
CA ASP A 3 7.54 26.38 16.03
C ASP A 3 8.38 27.48 16.71
N LYS A 4 7.73 28.31 17.52
CA LYS A 4 8.36 29.43 18.23
C LYS A 4 9.50 28.95 19.15
N GLN A 5 9.34 27.80 19.80
CA GLN A 5 10.38 27.25 20.69
C GLN A 5 11.64 26.83 19.91
N LEU A 6 11.47 26.35 18.67
CA LEU A 6 12.59 25.98 17.81
C LEU A 6 13.36 27.22 17.35
N ILE A 7 12.66 28.30 17.00
CA ILE A 7 13.29 29.58 16.65
C ILE A 7 14.05 30.16 17.83
N ASP A 8 13.44 30.18 19.03
CA ASP A 8 14.08 30.73 20.21
C ASP A 8 15.39 29.96 20.54
N ARG A 9 15.41 28.62 20.41
CA ARG A 9 16.64 27.81 20.54
C ARG A 9 17.68 28.09 19.47
N LEU A 10 17.28 28.37 18.23
CA LEU A 10 18.24 28.75 17.18
C LEU A 10 18.85 30.13 17.46
N VAL A 11 18.08 31.04 18.04
CA VAL A 11 18.60 32.36 18.46
C VAL A 11 19.62 32.22 19.59
N GLU A 12 19.42 31.30 20.53
CA GLU A 12 20.39 31.00 21.60
C GLU A 12 21.76 30.55 21.04
N THR A 13 21.80 29.96 19.84
CA THR A 13 23.06 29.61 19.15
C THR A 13 23.77 30.80 18.50
N GLY A 14 23.21 32.01 18.58
CA GLY A 14 23.78 33.25 18.04
C GLY A 14 23.27 33.64 16.65
N ILE A 15 22.28 32.93 16.11
CA ILE A 15 21.67 33.27 14.81
C ILE A 15 20.63 34.37 15.01
N ALA A 16 20.62 35.38 14.13
CA ALA A 16 19.58 36.42 14.15
C ALA A 16 18.18 35.80 13.97
N ARG A 17 17.19 36.25 14.76
CA ARG A 17 15.83 35.69 14.78
C ARG A 17 15.19 35.60 13.40
N ASP A 18 15.36 36.64 12.59
CA ASP A 18 14.78 36.69 11.24
C ASP A 18 15.41 35.65 10.32
N ALA A 19 16.74 35.49 10.41
CA ALA A 19 17.47 34.48 9.65
C ALA A 19 17.12 33.06 10.10
N ALA A 20 16.97 32.82 11.40
CA ALA A 20 16.54 31.53 11.95
C ALA A 20 15.12 31.17 11.49
N THR A 21 14.19 32.12 11.53
CA THR A 21 12.80 31.92 11.09
C THR A 21 12.74 31.59 9.61
N TRP A 22 13.44 32.36 8.80
CA TRP A 22 13.51 32.15 7.35
C TRP A 22 14.13 30.81 6.98
N ALA A 23 15.22 30.42 7.64
CA ALA A 23 15.89 29.14 7.40
C ALA A 23 14.99 27.97 7.78
N ALA A 24 14.36 28.01 8.95
CA ALA A 24 13.44 26.97 9.40
C ALA A 24 12.25 26.81 8.44
N ASP A 25 11.59 27.90 8.06
CA ASP A 25 10.45 27.85 7.14
C ASP A 25 10.86 27.30 5.77
N LYS A 26 12.05 27.63 5.25
CA LYS A 26 12.57 27.06 4.00
C LYS A 26 12.78 25.55 4.09
N VAL A 27 13.39 25.07 5.16
CA VAL A 27 13.64 23.64 5.35
C VAL A 27 12.30 22.89 5.45
N PHE A 28 11.36 23.37 6.27
CA PHE A 28 10.05 22.72 6.39
C PHE A 28 9.25 22.77 5.07
N ALA A 29 9.33 23.87 4.32
CA ALA A 29 8.68 23.95 3.01
C ALA A 29 9.27 22.95 2.01
N ALA A 30 10.59 22.79 1.98
CA ALA A 30 11.27 21.81 1.12
C ALA A 30 10.95 20.36 1.52
N VAL A 31 10.94 20.05 2.82
CA VAL A 31 10.53 18.72 3.29
C VAL A 31 9.08 18.44 2.91
N ARG A 32 8.19 19.43 3.10
CA ARG A 32 6.77 19.29 2.75
C ARG A 32 6.56 19.07 1.26
N SER A 33 7.25 19.81 0.38
CA SER A 33 7.10 19.62 -1.07
C SER A 33 7.51 18.22 -1.50
N LEU A 34 8.65 17.71 -1.00
CA LEU A 34 9.10 16.34 -1.27
C LEU A 34 8.10 15.28 -0.79
N LEU A 35 7.50 15.47 0.39
CA LEU A 35 6.49 14.56 0.92
C LEU A 35 5.19 14.59 0.10
N VAL A 36 4.78 15.76 -0.40
CA VAL A 36 3.62 15.90 -1.30
C VAL A 36 3.88 15.20 -2.63
N ASP A 37 5.10 15.24 -3.14
CA ASP A 37 5.53 14.49 -4.34
C ASP A 37 5.61 12.97 -4.11
N GLY A 38 5.29 12.48 -2.91
CA GLY A 38 5.36 11.06 -2.55
C GLY A 38 6.78 10.54 -2.30
N LYS A 39 7.79 11.43 -2.26
CA LYS A 39 9.18 11.06 -1.98
C LYS A 39 9.36 10.83 -0.47
N THR A 40 10.31 9.97 -0.14
CA THR A 40 10.74 9.76 1.25
C THR A 40 11.90 10.68 1.55
N VAL A 41 11.84 11.39 2.67
CA VAL A 41 12.90 12.30 3.12
C VAL A 41 13.67 11.63 4.26
N GLY A 42 14.96 11.36 4.05
CA GLY A 42 15.84 10.85 5.10
C GLY A 42 16.64 11.99 5.72
N ILE A 43 16.62 12.09 7.05
CA ILE A 43 17.46 12.99 7.82
C ILE A 43 18.45 12.11 8.61
N PRO A 44 19.76 12.18 8.32
CA PRO A 44 20.77 11.42 9.05
C PRO A 44 20.63 11.63 10.56
N ASP A 45 20.79 10.56 11.33
CA ASP A 45 20.75 10.54 12.81
C ASP A 45 19.43 10.97 13.48
N VAL A 46 18.43 11.41 12.70
CA VAL A 46 17.10 11.82 13.19
C VAL A 46 16.03 10.79 12.79
N GLY A 47 16.00 10.38 11.51
CA GLY A 47 15.03 9.40 11.03
C GLY A 47 14.60 9.60 9.58
N ARG A 48 13.52 8.90 9.20
CA ARG A 48 12.95 8.94 7.84
C ARG A 48 11.49 9.36 7.89
N LEU A 49 11.14 10.32 7.04
CA LEU A 49 9.78 10.83 6.88
C LEU A 49 9.22 10.34 5.55
N ARG A 50 8.01 9.78 5.59
CA ARG A 50 7.26 9.34 4.41
C ARG A 50 5.82 9.80 4.55
N ALA A 51 5.26 10.35 3.48
CA ALA A 51 3.85 10.71 3.48
C ALA A 51 2.98 9.45 3.67
N PRO A 52 1.94 9.50 4.52
CA PRO A 52 1.07 8.36 4.72
C PRO A 52 0.36 8.03 3.40
N SER A 53 0.52 6.81 2.91
CA SER A 53 -0.29 6.32 1.80
C SER A 53 -1.73 6.24 2.29
N LYS A 54 -2.64 7.03 1.70
CA LYS A 54 -4.07 6.77 1.84
C LYS A 54 -4.34 5.40 1.22
N VAL A 55 -4.32 4.36 2.05
CA VAL A 55 -4.97 3.10 1.72
C VAL A 55 -6.45 3.42 1.75
N THR A 56 -7.02 3.73 0.59
CA THR A 56 -8.47 3.61 0.40
C THR A 56 -8.78 2.15 0.68
N LYS A 57 -9.19 1.87 1.93
CA LYS A 57 -9.82 0.60 2.25
C LYS A 57 -11.02 0.53 1.31
N VAL A 58 -10.91 -0.28 0.27
CA VAL A 58 -12.02 -0.54 -0.64
C VAL A 58 -13.06 -1.22 0.24
N GLY A 59 -14.06 -0.46 0.67
CA GLY A 59 -15.21 -1.04 1.36
C GLY A 59 -15.79 -2.07 0.41
N PHE A 60 -15.99 -3.29 0.88
CA PHE A 60 -16.72 -4.30 0.11
C PHE A 60 -18.04 -3.66 -0.35
N PRO A 61 -18.40 -3.73 -1.64
CA PRO A 61 -19.71 -3.25 -2.11
C PRO A 61 -20.79 -3.85 -1.20
N PRO A 62 -21.79 -3.05 -0.76
CA PRO A 62 -22.71 -3.45 0.30
C PRO A 62 -23.47 -4.76 0.01
N ASP A 63 -23.58 -5.16 -1.25
CA ASP A 63 -24.27 -6.39 -1.66
C ASP A 63 -23.35 -7.56 -2.03
N SER A 64 -22.02 -7.41 -1.97
CA SER A 64 -21.06 -8.46 -2.35
C SER A 64 -21.24 -9.77 -1.57
N LEU A 65 -21.58 -9.69 -0.27
CA LEU A 65 -21.87 -10.87 0.56
C LEU A 65 -23.21 -11.53 0.21
N ARG A 66 -24.20 -10.76 -0.28
CA ARG A 66 -25.49 -11.30 -0.72
C ARG A 66 -25.35 -12.00 -2.07
N GLU A 67 -24.59 -11.40 -2.99
CA GLU A 67 -24.29 -11.99 -4.30
C GLU A 67 -23.49 -13.29 -4.15
N GLN A 68 -22.44 -13.32 -3.32
CA GLN A 68 -21.70 -14.56 -3.04
C GLN A 68 -22.60 -15.66 -2.45
N ARG A 69 -23.49 -15.32 -1.50
CA ARG A 69 -24.45 -16.29 -0.94
C ARG A 69 -25.43 -16.83 -1.99
N LYS A 70 -25.94 -15.98 -2.90
CA LYS A 70 -26.81 -16.44 -4.01
C LYS A 70 -26.09 -17.38 -4.97
N VAL A 71 -24.84 -17.07 -5.32
CA VAL A 71 -24.03 -17.94 -6.20
C VAL A 71 -23.78 -19.31 -5.56
N VAL A 72 -23.44 -19.36 -4.27
CA VAL A 72 -23.24 -20.62 -3.55
C VAL A 72 -24.53 -21.46 -3.46
N LEU A 73 -25.68 -20.82 -3.26
CA LEU A 73 -26.98 -21.50 -3.25
C LEU A 73 -27.37 -22.04 -4.62
N MET A 74 -27.10 -21.31 -5.71
CA MET A 74 -27.33 -21.82 -7.07
C MET A 74 -26.44 -23.01 -7.38
N ALA A 75 -25.16 -22.98 -7.00
CA ALA A 75 -24.25 -24.11 -7.18
C ALA A 75 -24.67 -25.35 -6.38
N ALA A 76 -25.20 -25.18 -5.16
CA ALA A 76 -25.73 -26.28 -4.36
C ALA A 76 -27.00 -26.90 -4.97
N ALA A 77 -27.89 -26.07 -5.54
CA ALA A 77 -29.08 -26.54 -6.22
C ALA A 77 -28.76 -27.35 -7.50
N THR A 78 -27.69 -27.02 -8.22
CA THR A 78 -27.24 -27.80 -9.38
C THR A 78 -26.66 -29.16 -8.97
N LEU A 79 -26.06 -29.27 -7.78
CA LEU A 79 -25.44 -30.51 -7.29
C LEU A 79 -26.45 -31.60 -6.86
N GLU A 80 -27.69 -31.24 -6.52
CA GLU A 80 -28.74 -32.23 -6.24
C GLU A 80 -29.35 -32.84 -7.52
N GLN A 81 -29.17 -32.21 -8.68
CA GLN A 81 -29.51 -32.78 -10.00
C GLN A 81 -28.34 -33.55 -10.59
N GLY A 82 -27.93 -34.63 -9.92
CA GLY A 82 -27.49 -35.88 -10.55
C GLY A 82 -26.37 -35.85 -11.61
N GLU A 83 -25.47 -34.87 -11.64
CA GLU A 83 -24.25 -34.99 -12.47
C GLU A 83 -23.17 -35.77 -11.68
N PRO A 84 -22.70 -36.93 -12.18
CA PRO A 84 -21.65 -37.67 -11.50
C PRO A 84 -20.37 -36.82 -11.48
N TYR A 85 -19.80 -36.67 -10.28
CA TYR A 85 -18.53 -35.98 -10.06
C TYR A 85 -17.47 -36.54 -11.03
N PRO A 86 -16.89 -35.75 -11.93
CA PRO A 86 -15.85 -36.24 -12.83
C PRO A 86 -14.62 -36.61 -11.99
N ASP A 87 -14.32 -37.91 -11.90
CA ASP A 87 -13.19 -38.41 -11.14
C ASP A 87 -11.87 -37.80 -11.68
N PRO A 88 -11.14 -36.99 -10.90
CA PRO A 88 -9.90 -36.36 -11.33
C PRO A 88 -8.78 -37.38 -11.62
N ARG A 89 -8.95 -38.66 -11.27
CA ARG A 89 -8.01 -39.75 -11.54
C ARG A 89 -8.21 -40.44 -12.88
N ALA A 90 -9.27 -40.12 -13.63
CA ALA A 90 -9.59 -40.76 -14.91
C ALA A 90 -8.83 -40.20 -16.13
N LYS A 91 -7.92 -39.21 -15.95
CA LYS A 91 -7.10 -38.74 -17.08
C LYS A 91 -6.02 -39.78 -17.41
N PRO A 92 -5.90 -40.24 -18.67
CA PRO A 92 -4.75 -41.04 -19.08
C PRO A 92 -3.49 -40.20 -18.86
N ARG A 93 -2.52 -40.76 -18.13
CA ARG A 93 -1.19 -40.17 -17.99
C ARG A 93 -0.64 -39.94 -19.39
N LYS A 94 -0.57 -38.69 -19.84
CA LYS A 94 0.18 -38.33 -21.04
C LYS A 94 1.64 -38.68 -20.75
N VAL A 95 2.13 -39.76 -21.36
CA VAL A 95 3.53 -40.10 -21.42
C VAL A 95 4.21 -38.98 -22.21
N SER A 96 4.95 -38.12 -21.53
CA SER A 96 5.82 -37.17 -22.20
C SER A 96 7.05 -37.92 -22.71
N THR A 97 7.04 -38.32 -23.98
CA THR A 97 8.29 -38.63 -24.69
C THR A 97 8.96 -37.31 -25.02
N TYR A 98 9.92 -36.91 -24.17
CA TYR A 98 10.93 -35.92 -24.51
C TYR A 98 12.29 -36.64 -24.48
N VAL A 99 12.77 -37.05 -25.65
CA VAL A 99 14.19 -37.31 -25.89
C VAL A 99 14.49 -36.79 -27.29
N GLY A 100 15.13 -35.63 -27.35
CA GLY A 100 15.76 -35.13 -28.56
C GLY A 100 17.21 -35.61 -28.66
N GLY A 101 17.76 -35.47 -29.87
CA GLY A 101 19.18 -35.30 -30.15
C GLY A 101 20.03 -36.57 -30.14
N TYR A 102 20.36 -37.10 -31.33
CA TYR A 102 21.60 -36.80 -32.06
C TYR A 102 21.37 -37.02 -33.56
#